data_AF-A0A7G9YIH1-F1
#
_entry.id   AF-A0A7G9YIH1-F1
#
_cell.length_a   1.000
_cell.length_b   1.000
_cell.length_c   1.000
_cell.angle_alpha   90.00
_cell.angle_beta   90.00
_cell.angle_gamma   90.00
#
_symmetry.space_group_name_H-M   'P 1'
#
loop_
_entity.id
_entity.type
_entity.pdbx_description
1 polymer ?
#
loop_
_entity_poly.entity_id
_entity_poly.type
_entity_poly.pdbx_seq_one_letter_code
_entity_poly.pdbx_strand_id
1 'polypeptide(L)'
;MSEEERIYEILSTIHKIEESKQPVSVYFNQNSVPFSLAQYYRYRRILQKCGEEGLRDARKDGNYTKLTERIKDYVIAIVKENRSVSSSQLQSKILNQFDVHISLSGLNTFRASVSLTRVPAPKEENYKRQKSGGGEILTSLSFFTNIIELCTKTITEQVDAVRQSPLFEQNRDIEKDNPDIRSHGKFTREYNQLESVRVNRFKSIDDKIADKDFSAMNIFGMSEKTISRYNLALLCLPLVTSNGRSSRVNRVKGNDLSFLCGYNYKDASLNKYIQELKYLKVSDRLIAATAKFWMNFWRNESEDETYFVCYYIDGNTKALWSSNRCYKGRVTMLGRVMNCLENVFIHDGKGHPL
;
A
#
# COMPACT_ATOMS: atom_id res chain seq x y z
N MET A 1 -37.71 -39.40 33.45
CA MET A 1 -39.03 -39.82 32.98
C MET A 1 -38.90 -40.23 31.53
N SER A 2 -39.15 -41.49 31.22
CA SER A 2 -39.17 -41.99 29.85
C SER A 2 -40.33 -41.34 29.08
N GLU A 3 -40.28 -41.35 27.75
CA GLU A 3 -41.36 -40.80 26.91
C GLU A 3 -42.68 -41.53 27.14
N GLU A 4 -42.62 -42.84 27.39
CA GLU A 4 -43.77 -43.68 27.69
C GLU A 4 -44.36 -43.37 29.07
N GLU A 5 -43.52 -43.15 30.10
CA GLU A 5 -43.97 -42.71 31.43
C GLU A 5 -44.70 -41.37 31.34
N ARG A 6 -44.19 -40.43 30.54
CA ARG A 6 -44.81 -39.12 30.34
C ARG A 6 -46.16 -39.24 29.64
N ILE A 7 -46.27 -40.05 28.59
CA ILE A 7 -47.53 -40.27 27.87
C ILE A 7 -48.56 -40.92 28.78
N TYR A 8 -48.14 -41.92 29.56
CA TYR A 8 -48.99 -42.57 30.55
C TYR A 8 -49.47 -41.58 31.63
N GLU A 9 -48.60 -40.72 32.14
CA GLU A 9 -48.96 -39.68 33.11
C GLU A 9 -49.97 -38.69 32.52
N ILE A 10 -49.81 -38.29 31.25
CA ILE A 10 -50.76 -37.42 30.54
C ILE A 10 -52.12 -38.08 30.38
N LEU A 11 -52.15 -39.31 29.86
CA LEU A 11 -53.39 -40.06 29.61
C LEU A 11 -54.15 -40.35 30.91
N SER A 12 -53.45 -40.85 31.93
CA SER A 12 -54.06 -41.16 33.23
C SER A 12 -54.61 -39.92 33.93
N THR A 13 -53.94 -38.77 33.79
CA THR A 13 -54.41 -37.50 34.36
C THR A 13 -55.61 -36.96 33.60
N ILE A 14 -55.63 -37.04 32.26
CA ILE A 14 -56.79 -36.64 31.46
C ILE A 14 -58.01 -37.50 31.82
N HIS A 15 -57.82 -38.82 31.98
CA HIS A 15 -58.90 -39.71 32.38
C HIS A 15 -59.47 -39.35 33.76
N LYS A 16 -58.62 -39.08 34.75
CA LYS A 16 -59.05 -38.63 36.09
C LYS A 16 -59.83 -37.31 36.06
N ILE A 17 -59.46 -36.38 35.17
CA ILE A 17 -60.20 -35.13 34.98
C ILE A 17 -61.59 -35.42 34.41
N GLU A 18 -61.69 -36.29 33.40
CA GLU A 18 -62.96 -36.64 32.75
C GLU A 18 -63.90 -37.43 33.69
N GLU A 19 -63.36 -38.33 34.52
CA GLU A 19 -64.14 -39.09 35.51
C GLU A 19 -64.65 -38.24 36.68
N SER A 20 -63.91 -37.18 37.04
CA SER A 20 -64.27 -36.32 38.18
C SER A 20 -65.62 -35.61 38.03
N LYS A 21 -66.13 -35.46 36.80
CA LYS A 21 -67.36 -34.71 36.44
C LYS A 21 -67.40 -33.26 36.95
N GLN A 22 -66.28 -32.72 37.42
CA GLN A 22 -66.14 -31.34 37.83
C GLN A 22 -65.80 -30.45 36.61
N PRO A 23 -66.10 -29.14 36.65
CA PRO A 23 -65.57 -28.20 35.67
C PRO A 23 -64.03 -28.27 35.66
N VAL A 24 -63.43 -28.37 34.47
CA VAL A 24 -61.97 -28.54 34.32
C VAL A 24 -61.17 -27.47 35.07
N SER A 25 -61.64 -26.22 35.07
CA SER A 25 -61.00 -25.14 35.82
C SER A 25 -60.98 -25.36 37.33
N VAL A 26 -62.03 -25.97 37.89
CA VAL A 26 -62.14 -26.30 39.33
C VAL A 26 -61.20 -27.44 39.67
N TYR A 27 -61.14 -28.47 38.82
CA TYR A 27 -60.23 -29.61 39.02
C TYR A 27 -58.76 -29.17 39.11
N PHE A 28 -58.35 -28.26 38.21
CA PHE A 28 -56.98 -27.71 38.18
C PHE A 28 -56.64 -26.85 39.39
N ASN A 29 -57.63 -26.22 40.02
CA ASN A 29 -57.42 -25.42 41.23
C ASN A 29 -57.32 -26.28 42.49
N GLN A 30 -57.93 -27.47 42.48
CA GLN A 30 -58.04 -28.35 43.65
C GLN A 30 -57.01 -29.49 43.65
N ASN A 31 -56.46 -29.85 42.48
CA ASN A 31 -55.57 -30.99 42.32
C ASN A 31 -54.22 -30.57 41.71
N SER A 32 -53.15 -31.27 42.09
CA SER A 32 -51.85 -31.11 41.44
C SER A 32 -51.86 -31.80 40.08
N VAL A 33 -51.79 -31.01 39.02
CA VAL A 33 -51.78 -31.48 37.63
C VAL A 33 -50.39 -31.27 37.03
N PRO A 34 -49.76 -32.29 36.40
CA PRO A 34 -48.40 -32.22 35.85
C PRO A 34 -48.27 -31.33 34.59
N PHE A 35 -49.37 -30.73 34.13
CA PHE A 35 -49.41 -29.81 33.00
C PHE A 35 -50.43 -28.72 33.24
N SER A 36 -50.33 -27.63 32.48
CA SER A 36 -51.23 -26.47 32.54
C SER A 36 -52.60 -26.71 31.87
N LEU A 37 -53.59 -25.89 32.23
CA LEU A 37 -54.93 -25.91 31.63
C LEU A 37 -54.89 -25.73 30.09
N ALA A 38 -53.99 -24.90 29.58
CA ALA A 38 -53.81 -24.71 28.14
C ALA A 38 -53.25 -25.98 27.46
N GLN A 39 -52.34 -26.70 28.14
CA GLN A 39 -51.80 -27.97 27.65
C GLN A 39 -52.87 -29.07 27.67
N TYR A 40 -53.76 -29.10 28.66
CA TYR A 40 -54.89 -30.02 28.70
C TYR A 40 -55.75 -29.95 27.44
N TYR A 41 -56.23 -28.75 27.07
CA TYR A 41 -57.05 -28.59 25.87
C TYR A 41 -56.27 -28.93 24.59
N ARG A 42 -54.95 -28.68 24.58
CA ARG A 42 -54.09 -29.07 23.47
C ARG A 42 -53.95 -30.58 23.35
N TYR A 43 -53.68 -31.30 24.44
CA TYR A 43 -53.60 -32.75 24.47
C TYR A 43 -54.92 -33.40 24.11
N ARG A 44 -56.05 -32.89 24.62
CA ARG A 44 -57.39 -33.38 24.25
C ARG A 44 -57.66 -33.24 22.75
N ARG A 45 -57.31 -32.09 22.16
CA ARG A 45 -57.45 -31.87 20.71
C ARG A 45 -56.55 -32.80 19.89
N ILE A 46 -55.33 -33.06 20.37
CA ILE A 46 -54.39 -33.98 19.71
C ILE A 46 -54.90 -35.42 19.80
N LEU A 47 -55.36 -35.87 20.98
CA LEU A 47 -55.93 -37.20 21.19
C LEU A 47 -57.16 -37.44 20.31
N GLN A 48 -58.06 -36.45 20.19
CA GLN A 48 -59.23 -36.54 19.32
C GLN A 48 -58.87 -36.64 17.83
N LYS A 49 -57.78 -36.01 17.40
CA LYS A 49 -57.40 -35.94 15.98
C LYS A 49 -56.47 -37.07 15.54
N CYS A 50 -55.53 -37.47 16.39
CA CYS A 50 -54.40 -38.33 16.03
C CYS A 50 -54.21 -39.52 16.99
N GLY A 51 -55.08 -39.69 18.00
CA GLY A 51 -54.93 -40.73 19.02
C GLY A 51 -53.70 -40.53 19.91
N GLU A 52 -53.32 -41.57 20.66
CA GLU A 52 -52.19 -41.56 21.60
C GLU A 52 -50.85 -41.32 20.89
N GLU A 53 -50.70 -41.81 19.66
CA GLU A 53 -49.51 -41.62 18.83
C GLU A 53 -49.20 -40.14 18.58
N GLY A 54 -50.23 -39.26 18.55
CA GLY A 54 -50.05 -37.82 18.42
C GLY A 54 -49.37 -37.14 19.63
N LEU A 55 -49.27 -37.81 20.78
CA LEU A 55 -48.60 -37.30 21.98
C LEU A 55 -47.09 -37.61 22.02
N ARG A 56 -46.59 -38.45 21.11
CA ARG A 56 -45.16 -38.74 20.95
C ARG A 56 -44.41 -37.52 20.40
N ASP A 57 -43.17 -37.33 20.83
CA ASP A 57 -42.35 -36.18 20.42
C ASP A 57 -41.74 -36.39 19.03
N ALA A 58 -42.41 -35.88 18.00
CA ALA A 58 -41.94 -35.92 16.61
C ALA A 58 -40.63 -35.14 16.35
N ARG A 59 -40.07 -34.42 17.35
CA ARG A 59 -38.77 -33.73 17.19
C ARG A 59 -37.59 -34.69 17.05
N LYS A 60 -37.77 -35.98 17.38
CA LYS A 60 -36.74 -37.02 17.22
C LYS A 60 -36.50 -37.41 15.76
N ASP A 61 -37.41 -37.12 14.85
CA ASP A 61 -37.30 -37.46 13.42
C ASP A 61 -36.36 -36.51 12.63
N GLY A 62 -35.60 -35.64 13.30
CA GLY A 62 -34.40 -34.97 12.76
C GLY A 62 -34.60 -33.92 11.65
N ASN A 63 -35.81 -33.73 11.13
CA ASN A 63 -36.03 -33.05 9.84
C ASN A 63 -36.12 -31.50 9.86
N TYR A 64 -35.87 -30.82 10.98
CA TYR A 64 -35.95 -29.36 11.06
C TYR A 64 -34.62 -28.67 11.36
N THR A 65 -33.50 -29.17 10.82
CA THR A 65 -32.23 -28.44 10.88
C THR A 65 -31.96 -27.65 9.61
N LYS A 66 -31.57 -26.38 9.76
CA LYS A 66 -31.06 -25.55 8.66
C LYS A 66 -29.68 -26.00 8.17
N LEU A 67 -29.02 -26.88 8.91
CA LEU A 67 -27.68 -27.39 8.64
C LEU A 67 -27.78 -28.72 7.86
N THR A 68 -28.03 -28.62 6.57
CA THR A 68 -28.09 -29.77 5.65
C THR A 68 -26.71 -30.41 5.47
N GLU A 69 -26.64 -31.66 5.01
CA GLU A 69 -25.36 -32.35 4.76
C GLU A 69 -24.44 -31.54 3.83
N ARG A 70 -24.99 -30.96 2.76
CA ARG A 70 -24.21 -30.09 1.85
C ARG A 70 -23.56 -28.90 2.57
N ILE A 71 -24.25 -28.30 3.55
CA ILE A 71 -23.70 -27.19 4.34
C ILE A 71 -22.67 -27.72 5.35
N LYS A 72 -22.90 -28.90 5.94
CA LYS A 72 -21.93 -29.57 6.83
C LYS A 72 -20.61 -29.82 6.11
N ASP A 73 -20.65 -30.40 4.91
CA ASP A 73 -19.48 -30.68 4.08
C ASP A 73 -18.72 -29.39 3.72
N TYR A 74 -19.45 -28.35 3.34
CA TYR A 74 -18.86 -27.04 3.04
C TYR A 74 -18.15 -26.43 4.26
N VAL A 75 -18.76 -26.51 5.44
CA VAL A 75 -18.14 -26.05 6.69
C VAL A 75 -16.88 -26.87 7.01
N ILE A 76 -16.93 -28.19 6.85
CA ILE A 76 -15.78 -29.07 7.06
C ILE A 76 -14.63 -28.69 6.12
N ALA A 77 -14.91 -28.50 4.83
CA ALA A 77 -13.90 -28.12 3.84
C ALA A 77 -13.19 -26.80 4.20
N ILE A 78 -13.95 -25.75 4.50
CA ILE A 78 -13.39 -24.44 4.85
C ILE A 78 -12.58 -24.49 6.14
N VAL A 79 -13.08 -25.21 7.16
CA VAL A 79 -12.41 -25.27 8.46
C VAL A 79 -11.16 -26.16 8.41
N LYS A 80 -11.14 -27.18 7.55
CA LYS A 80 -9.93 -27.97 7.26
C LYS A 80 -8.84 -27.12 6.59
N GLU A 81 -9.23 -26.26 5.65
CA GLU A 81 -8.29 -25.35 4.96
C GLU A 81 -7.79 -24.22 5.88
N ASN A 82 -8.68 -23.63 6.68
CA ASN A 82 -8.34 -22.58 7.63
C ASN A 82 -9.07 -22.74 8.96
N ARG A 83 -8.42 -23.40 9.91
CA ARG A 83 -8.99 -23.68 11.24
C ARG A 83 -9.22 -22.43 12.10
N SER A 84 -8.63 -21.29 11.71
CA SER A 84 -8.73 -20.01 12.44
C SER A 84 -9.94 -19.15 12.08
N VAL A 85 -10.66 -19.51 11.02
CA VAL A 85 -11.87 -18.82 10.57
C VAL A 85 -12.88 -18.70 11.71
N SER A 86 -13.41 -17.50 11.92
CA SER A 86 -14.41 -17.25 12.96
C SER A 86 -15.79 -17.78 12.54
N SER A 87 -16.64 -18.08 13.52
CA SER A 87 -18.01 -18.57 13.23
C SER A 87 -18.88 -17.49 12.57
N SER A 88 -18.59 -16.21 12.80
CA SER A 88 -19.22 -15.10 12.08
C SER A 88 -18.80 -15.07 10.61
N GLN A 89 -17.51 -15.25 10.31
CA GLN A 89 -17.04 -15.36 8.93
C GLN A 89 -17.62 -16.58 8.21
N LEU A 90 -17.72 -17.72 8.90
CA LEU A 90 -18.39 -18.91 8.35
C LEU A 90 -19.87 -18.65 8.07
N GLN A 91 -20.58 -17.99 8.99
CA GLN A 91 -21.98 -17.64 8.80
C GLN A 91 -22.17 -16.76 7.55
N SER A 92 -21.34 -15.73 7.36
CA SER A 92 -21.37 -14.90 6.14
C SER A 92 -21.08 -15.73 4.88
N LYS A 93 -20.10 -16.64 4.93
CA LYS A 93 -19.78 -17.52 3.79
C LYS A 93 -20.92 -18.48 3.45
N ILE A 94 -21.63 -19.01 4.45
CA ILE A 94 -22.78 -19.90 4.26
C ILE A 94 -23.97 -19.10 3.71
N LEU A 95 -24.22 -17.91 4.24
CA LEU A 95 -25.27 -17.02 3.74
C LEU A 95 -25.03 -16.68 2.26
N ASN A 96 -23.80 -16.29 1.90
CA ASN A 96 -23.48 -15.95 0.51
C ASN A 96 -23.58 -17.14 -0.46
N GLN A 97 -23.28 -18.36 0.00
CA GLN A 97 -23.22 -19.55 -0.85
C GLN A 97 -24.56 -20.29 -0.96
N PHE A 98 -25.35 -20.30 0.11
CA PHE A 98 -26.56 -21.12 0.24
C PHE A 98 -27.82 -20.31 0.54
N ASP A 99 -27.71 -18.99 0.76
CA ASP A 99 -28.80 -18.12 1.20
C ASP A 99 -29.50 -18.61 2.49
N VAL A 100 -28.73 -19.30 3.35
CA VAL A 100 -29.22 -19.84 4.62
C VAL A 100 -28.51 -19.17 5.78
N HIS A 101 -29.28 -18.50 6.62
CA HIS A 101 -28.78 -17.96 7.88
C HIS A 101 -28.77 -19.02 8.99
N ILE A 102 -27.57 -19.44 9.42
CA ILE A 102 -27.34 -20.39 10.51
C ILE A 102 -26.87 -19.63 11.75
N SER A 103 -27.35 -20.00 12.94
CA SER A 103 -26.92 -19.35 14.19
C SER A 103 -25.45 -19.66 14.50
N LEU A 104 -24.75 -18.69 15.13
CA LEU A 104 -23.37 -18.86 15.56
C LEU A 104 -23.22 -20.01 16.56
N SER A 105 -24.19 -20.17 17.47
CA SER A 105 -24.24 -21.30 18.41
C SER A 105 -24.36 -22.62 17.66
N GLY A 106 -25.25 -22.73 16.67
CA GLY A 106 -25.40 -23.92 15.84
C GLY A 106 -24.12 -24.30 15.09
N LEU A 107 -23.41 -23.31 14.54
CA LEU A 107 -22.11 -23.52 13.91
C LEU A 107 -21.04 -23.98 14.90
N ASN A 108 -21.00 -23.40 16.10
CA ASN A 108 -20.05 -23.81 17.15
C ASN A 108 -20.32 -25.23 17.63
N THR A 109 -21.59 -25.58 17.87
CA THR A 109 -22.01 -26.93 18.25
C THR A 109 -21.65 -27.94 17.16
N PHE A 110 -21.92 -27.62 15.89
CA PHE A 110 -21.53 -28.49 14.78
C PHE A 110 -20.01 -28.67 14.71
N ARG A 111 -19.24 -27.57 14.76
CA ARG A 111 -17.76 -27.62 14.77
C ARG A 111 -17.22 -28.47 15.92
N ALA A 112 -17.82 -28.38 17.10
CA ALA A 112 -17.46 -29.22 18.24
C ALA A 112 -17.78 -30.70 17.98
N SER A 113 -18.95 -31.01 17.39
CA SER A 113 -19.37 -32.39 17.10
C SER A 113 -18.46 -33.13 16.11
N VAL A 114 -17.76 -32.40 15.23
CA VAL A 114 -16.79 -32.95 14.27
C VAL A 114 -15.33 -32.69 14.67
N SER A 115 -15.08 -32.28 15.91
CA SER A 115 -13.73 -31.98 16.44
C SER A 115 -12.94 -30.90 15.67
N LEU A 116 -13.63 -29.99 14.98
CA LEU A 116 -13.07 -28.88 14.20
C LEU A 116 -13.29 -27.52 14.88
N THR A 117 -13.08 -27.45 16.19
CA THR A 117 -13.11 -26.20 16.96
C THR A 117 -12.06 -25.20 16.44
N ARG A 118 -12.36 -23.91 16.61
CA ARG A 118 -11.52 -22.82 16.13
C ARG A 118 -10.19 -22.81 16.89
N VAL A 119 -9.10 -22.82 16.14
CA VAL A 119 -7.76 -22.56 16.67
C VAL A 119 -7.44 -21.10 16.36
N PRO A 120 -7.25 -20.23 17.37
CA PRO A 120 -6.86 -18.85 17.13
C PRO A 120 -5.62 -18.81 16.23
N ALA A 121 -5.64 -17.96 15.21
CA ALA A 121 -4.41 -17.72 14.46
C ALA A 121 -3.32 -17.25 15.45
N PRO A 122 -2.04 -17.64 15.23
CA PRO A 122 -0.95 -17.00 15.94
C PRO A 122 -1.13 -15.48 15.79
N LYS A 123 -1.01 -14.74 16.90
CA LYS A 123 -1.00 -13.27 16.83
C LYS A 123 0.05 -12.90 15.80
N GLU A 124 -0.33 -12.17 14.75
CA GLU A 124 0.65 -11.57 13.85
C GLU A 124 1.69 -10.90 14.75
N GLU A 125 2.94 -11.37 14.69
CA GLU A 125 4.05 -10.66 15.32
C GLU A 125 3.95 -9.19 14.94
N ASN A 126 4.29 -8.29 15.86
CA ASN A 126 4.17 -6.85 15.70
C ASN A 126 4.89 -6.36 14.43
N TYR A 127 4.26 -6.47 13.26
CA TYR A 127 4.73 -5.84 12.04
C TYR A 127 4.57 -4.35 12.29
N LYS A 128 5.69 -3.68 12.56
CA LYS A 128 5.73 -2.22 12.57
C LYS A 128 5.37 -1.78 11.16
N ARG A 129 4.14 -1.28 10.98
CA ARG A 129 3.73 -0.66 9.71
C ARG A 129 4.63 0.55 9.47
N GLN A 130 5.58 0.40 8.57
CA GLN A 130 6.46 1.47 8.16
C GLN A 130 5.73 2.42 7.21
N LYS A 131 6.15 3.70 7.19
CA LYS A 131 5.49 4.75 6.39
C LYS A 131 5.49 4.44 4.89
N SER A 132 6.52 3.77 4.38
CA SER A 132 6.63 3.42 2.96
C SER A 132 7.58 2.23 2.75
N GLY A 133 7.03 1.03 2.55
CA GLY A 133 7.84 -0.16 2.26
C GLY A 133 8.63 -0.04 0.95
N GLY A 134 8.03 0.53 -0.09
CA GLY A 134 8.74 0.78 -1.36
C GLY A 134 9.86 1.83 -1.21
N GLY A 135 9.66 2.81 -0.32
CA GLY A 135 10.70 3.78 0.02
C GLY A 135 11.88 3.15 0.72
N GLU A 136 11.64 2.29 1.70
CA GLU A 136 12.69 1.56 2.41
C GLU A 136 13.50 0.65 1.48
N ILE A 137 12.83 -0.04 0.55
CA ILE A 137 13.52 -0.87 -0.46
C ILE A 137 14.45 0.00 -1.29
N LEU A 138 13.97 1.12 -1.83
CA LEU A 138 14.77 2.00 -2.68
C LEU A 138 15.95 2.60 -1.91
N THR A 139 15.72 3.12 -0.70
CA THR A 139 16.79 3.68 0.12
C THR A 139 17.80 2.60 0.52
N SER A 140 17.35 1.41 0.88
CA SER A 140 18.23 0.29 1.25
C SER A 140 19.08 -0.16 0.07
N LEU A 141 18.51 -0.26 -1.13
CA LEU A 141 19.27 -0.55 -2.35
C LEU A 141 20.30 0.54 -2.65
N SER A 142 19.96 1.81 -2.42
CA SER A 142 20.90 2.92 -2.62
C SER A 142 22.09 2.87 -1.66
N PHE A 143 21.88 2.38 -0.43
CA PHE A 143 22.95 2.14 0.54
C PHE A 143 23.73 0.87 0.21
N PHE A 144 23.06 -0.22 -0.16
CA PHE A 144 23.70 -1.49 -0.51
C PHE A 144 24.64 -1.33 -1.72
N THR A 145 24.20 -0.59 -2.73
CA THR A 145 24.98 -0.34 -3.94
C THR A 145 26.05 0.75 -3.77
N ASN A 146 25.96 1.60 -2.73
CA ASN A 146 26.80 2.79 -2.56
C ASN A 146 26.71 3.81 -3.73
N ILE A 147 25.66 3.75 -4.56
CA ILE A 147 25.49 4.67 -5.70
C ILE A 147 25.40 6.14 -5.27
N ILE A 148 24.78 6.40 -4.11
CA ILE A 148 24.68 7.77 -3.55
C ILE A 148 26.05 8.26 -3.07
N GLU A 149 26.86 7.38 -2.50
CA GLU A 149 28.23 7.72 -2.07
C GLU A 149 29.08 8.08 -3.28
N LEU A 150 29.02 7.28 -4.36
CA LEU A 150 29.70 7.59 -5.62
C LEU A 150 29.32 8.98 -6.14
N CYS A 151 28.02 9.25 -6.32
CA CYS A 151 27.55 10.54 -6.81
C CYS A 151 27.99 11.69 -5.90
N THR A 152 27.94 11.48 -4.58
CA THR A 152 28.36 12.48 -3.59
C THR A 152 29.85 12.77 -3.72
N LYS A 153 30.69 11.74 -3.77
CA LYS A 153 32.13 11.87 -3.93
C LYS A 153 32.50 12.58 -5.23
N THR A 154 31.90 12.19 -6.36
CA THR A 154 32.14 12.83 -7.66
C THR A 154 31.77 14.32 -7.64
N ILE A 155 30.67 14.69 -6.98
CA ILE A 155 30.27 16.10 -6.81
C ILE A 155 31.27 16.84 -5.92
N THR A 156 31.65 16.28 -4.77
CA THR A 156 32.62 16.89 -3.85
C THR A 156 33.98 17.10 -4.52
N GLU A 157 34.48 16.10 -5.25
CA GLU A 157 35.73 16.21 -6.03
C GLU A 157 35.65 17.30 -7.10
N GLN A 158 34.48 17.49 -7.73
CA GLN A 158 34.28 18.57 -8.69
C GLN A 158 34.22 19.94 -8.00
N VAL A 159 33.58 20.04 -6.84
CA VAL A 159 33.57 21.27 -6.03
C VAL A 159 35.00 21.66 -5.64
N ASP A 160 35.80 20.70 -5.19
CA ASP A 160 37.20 20.95 -4.82
C ASP A 160 38.06 21.33 -6.03
N ALA A 161 37.86 20.67 -7.17
CA ALA A 161 38.55 21.02 -8.42
C ALA A 161 38.21 22.44 -8.89
N VAL A 162 36.94 22.84 -8.82
CA VAL A 162 36.53 24.22 -9.16
C VAL A 162 37.09 25.21 -8.16
N ARG A 163 37.09 24.90 -6.86
CA ARG A 163 37.66 25.76 -5.81
C ARG A 163 39.15 26.05 -6.04
N GLN A 164 39.90 25.10 -6.60
CA GLN A 164 41.32 25.27 -6.95
C GLN A 164 41.55 25.93 -8.31
N SER A 165 40.48 26.17 -9.09
CA SER A 165 40.61 26.72 -10.44
C SER A 165 40.82 28.24 -10.43
N PRO A 166 41.53 28.82 -11.42
CA PRO A 166 41.68 30.27 -11.54
C PRO A 166 40.33 31.02 -11.63
N LEU A 167 39.31 30.38 -12.21
CA LEU A 167 37.96 30.92 -12.34
C LEU A 167 37.31 31.21 -10.97
N PHE A 168 37.68 30.45 -9.93
CA PHE A 168 37.09 30.65 -8.61
C PHE A 168 37.57 31.95 -7.96
N GLU A 169 38.88 32.23 -8.02
CA GLU A 169 39.44 33.47 -7.47
C GLU A 169 39.05 34.69 -8.31
N GLN A 170 39.04 34.58 -9.64
CA GLN A 170 38.65 35.67 -10.54
C GLN A 170 37.21 36.16 -10.31
N ASN A 171 36.32 35.25 -9.88
CA ASN A 171 34.90 35.54 -9.76
C ASN A 171 34.45 35.82 -8.32
N ARG A 172 35.37 35.82 -7.36
CA ARG A 172 35.07 36.02 -5.94
C ARG A 172 34.60 37.44 -5.62
N ASP A 173 35.06 38.41 -6.42
CA ASP A 173 34.80 39.83 -6.22
C ASP A 173 33.70 40.39 -7.15
N ILE A 174 32.96 39.51 -7.84
CA ILE A 174 31.82 39.94 -8.65
C ILE A 174 30.76 40.54 -7.71
N GLU A 175 30.31 41.74 -8.03
CA GLU A 175 29.28 42.42 -7.23
C GLU A 175 28.03 41.53 -7.07
N LYS A 176 27.60 41.38 -5.82
CA LYS A 176 26.39 40.65 -5.50
C LYS A 176 25.20 41.31 -6.17
N ASP A 177 24.33 40.47 -6.73
CA ASP A 177 23.05 40.91 -7.26
C ASP A 177 22.25 41.62 -6.16
N ASN A 178 22.10 42.95 -6.28
CA ASN A 178 21.51 43.78 -5.24
C ASN A 178 19.97 43.75 -5.33
N PRO A 179 19.27 43.08 -4.40
CA PRO A 179 17.82 42.87 -4.49
C PRO A 179 17.03 44.17 -4.38
N ASP A 180 17.59 45.18 -3.70
CA ASP A 180 16.94 46.46 -3.45
C ASP A 180 16.87 47.33 -4.72
N ILE A 181 17.82 47.13 -5.65
CA ILE A 181 17.78 47.72 -7.00
C ILE A 181 16.67 47.03 -7.84
N ARG A 182 16.34 45.77 -7.53
CA ARG A 182 15.45 44.91 -8.34
C ARG A 182 14.08 44.68 -7.72
N SER A 183 13.53 45.66 -6.99
CA SER A 183 12.20 45.58 -6.34
C SER A 183 12.02 44.26 -5.55
N HIS A 184 13.03 43.92 -4.75
CA HIS A 184 13.09 42.70 -3.94
C HIS A 184 12.96 41.40 -4.77
N GLY A 185 13.58 41.36 -5.96
CA GLY A 185 13.65 40.15 -6.79
C GLY A 185 12.37 39.82 -7.56
N LYS A 186 11.47 40.80 -7.77
CA LYS A 186 10.30 40.63 -8.63
C LYS A 186 10.73 40.66 -10.11
N PHE A 187 10.44 39.58 -10.83
CA PHE A 187 10.59 39.54 -12.29
C PHE A 187 9.47 40.35 -12.96
N THR A 188 9.65 41.66 -13.08
CA THR A 188 8.68 42.53 -13.76
C THR A 188 8.71 42.34 -15.27
N ARG A 189 7.73 42.90 -15.98
CA ARG A 189 7.69 42.88 -17.45
C ARG A 189 8.91 43.62 -18.02
N GLU A 190 9.24 44.76 -17.42
CA GLU A 190 10.35 45.63 -17.80
C GLU A 190 11.68 44.90 -17.61
N TYR A 191 11.85 44.20 -16.49
CA TYR A 191 13.04 43.39 -16.24
C TYR A 191 13.25 42.32 -17.33
N ASN A 192 12.18 41.60 -17.70
CA ASN A 192 12.26 40.56 -18.73
C ASN A 192 12.51 41.13 -20.14
N GLN A 193 12.30 42.44 -20.35
CA GLN A 193 12.55 43.14 -21.60
C GLN A 193 13.96 43.71 -21.71
N LEU A 194 14.72 43.78 -20.61
CA LEU A 194 16.11 44.24 -20.63
C LEU A 194 16.96 43.39 -21.57
N GLU A 195 17.76 44.05 -22.42
CA GLU A 195 18.59 43.37 -23.42
C GLU A 195 19.58 42.40 -22.75
N SER A 196 20.20 42.82 -21.65
CA SER A 196 21.12 41.97 -20.88
C SER A 196 20.46 40.68 -20.38
N VAL A 197 19.20 40.73 -19.94
CA VAL A 197 18.43 39.56 -19.49
C VAL A 197 18.07 38.67 -20.66
N ARG A 198 17.62 39.25 -21.78
CA ARG A 198 17.21 38.50 -22.98
C ARG A 198 18.39 37.79 -23.63
N VAL A 199 19.52 38.48 -23.80
CA VAL A 199 20.76 37.90 -24.33
C VAL A 199 21.28 36.81 -23.40
N ASN A 200 21.38 37.10 -22.11
CA ASN A 200 21.90 36.12 -21.15
C ASN A 200 21.00 34.88 -21.05
N ARG A 201 19.68 35.00 -21.18
CA ARG A 201 18.76 33.84 -21.10
C ARG A 201 19.16 32.71 -22.04
N PHE A 202 19.55 33.03 -23.28
CA PHE A 202 19.89 32.06 -24.31
C PHE A 202 21.38 31.70 -24.40
N LYS A 203 22.25 32.38 -23.65
CA LYS A 203 23.67 32.01 -23.55
C LYS A 203 23.85 30.57 -23.07
N SER A 204 24.90 29.92 -23.54
CA SER A 204 25.28 28.58 -23.09
C SER A 204 25.68 28.61 -21.60
N ILE A 205 25.75 27.44 -20.97
CA ILE A 205 26.22 27.37 -19.58
C ILE A 205 27.69 27.79 -19.48
N ASP A 206 28.48 27.48 -20.51
CA ASP A 206 29.89 27.83 -20.63
C ASP A 206 30.09 29.34 -20.58
N ASP A 207 29.30 30.08 -21.36
CA ASP A 207 29.35 31.55 -21.37
C ASP A 207 28.86 32.15 -20.03
N LYS A 208 27.90 31.49 -19.37
CA LYS A 208 27.33 31.95 -18.10
C LYS A 208 28.26 31.72 -16.91
N ILE A 209 29.15 30.73 -16.99
CA ILE A 209 30.07 30.38 -15.92
C ILE A 209 31.16 31.44 -15.75
N ALA A 210 31.61 32.05 -16.85
CA ALA A 210 32.63 33.08 -16.83
C ALA A 210 32.30 34.22 -15.86
N ASP A 211 31.05 34.67 -15.83
CA ASP A 211 30.59 35.80 -15.01
C ASP A 211 29.94 35.35 -13.68
N LYS A 212 30.17 34.10 -13.24
CA LYS A 212 29.46 33.53 -12.10
C LYS A 212 30.29 33.52 -10.82
N ASP A 213 29.78 34.19 -9.79
CA ASP A 213 30.30 34.06 -8.42
C ASP A 213 29.99 32.67 -7.86
N PHE A 214 31.03 31.83 -7.77
CA PHE A 214 30.98 30.49 -7.20
C PHE A 214 30.94 30.53 -5.66
N SER A 215 31.54 31.53 -5.03
CA SER A 215 31.60 31.64 -3.57
C SER A 215 30.22 31.86 -2.95
N ALA A 216 29.29 32.48 -3.69
CA ALA A 216 27.90 32.66 -3.29
C ALA A 216 27.00 31.42 -3.51
N MET A 217 27.49 30.37 -4.17
CA MET A 217 26.72 29.13 -4.35
C MET A 217 26.72 28.31 -3.05
N ASN A 218 25.55 27.81 -2.66
CA ASN A 218 25.40 27.07 -1.41
C ASN A 218 26.26 25.79 -1.39
N ILE A 219 26.40 25.11 -2.53
CA ILE A 219 27.09 23.83 -2.64
C ILE A 219 28.56 23.88 -2.17
N PHE A 220 29.25 25.01 -2.32
CA PHE A 220 30.63 25.18 -1.83
C PHE A 220 30.70 25.26 -0.30
N GLY A 221 29.59 25.60 0.38
CA GLY A 221 29.48 25.60 1.84
C GLY A 221 28.84 24.32 2.41
N MET A 222 28.41 23.38 1.56
CA MET A 222 27.77 22.15 2.03
C MET A 222 28.82 21.12 2.46
N SER A 223 28.52 20.41 3.56
CA SER A 223 29.27 19.20 3.91
C SER A 223 28.89 18.05 2.98
N GLU A 224 29.79 17.07 2.85
CA GLU A 224 29.55 15.83 2.09
C GLU A 224 28.26 15.13 2.50
N LYS A 225 28.00 15.05 3.82
CA LYS A 225 26.76 14.51 4.38
C LYS A 225 25.51 15.25 3.89
N THR A 226 25.60 16.56 3.71
CA THR A 226 24.50 17.38 3.20
C THR A 226 24.27 17.12 1.72
N ILE A 227 25.33 17.06 0.92
CA ILE A 227 25.29 16.71 -0.51
C ILE A 227 24.66 15.31 -0.70
N SER A 228 25.10 14.34 0.10
CA SER A 228 24.55 12.97 0.11
C SER A 228 23.04 12.95 0.38
N ARG A 229 22.56 13.72 1.36
CA ARG A 229 21.11 13.84 1.65
C ARG A 229 20.35 14.48 0.49
N TYR A 230 20.90 15.50 -0.16
CA TYR A 230 20.29 16.08 -1.36
C TYR A 230 20.20 15.04 -2.49
N ASN A 231 21.27 14.29 -2.76
CA ASN A 231 21.29 13.23 -3.77
C ASN A 231 20.25 12.15 -3.49
N LEU A 232 20.14 11.70 -2.22
CA LEU A 232 19.13 10.74 -1.82
C LEU A 232 17.69 11.29 -1.95
N ALA A 233 17.50 12.57 -1.63
CA ALA A 233 16.21 13.25 -1.82
C ALA A 233 15.81 13.29 -3.30
N LEU A 234 16.76 13.56 -4.20
CA LEU A 234 16.54 13.54 -5.65
C LEU A 234 16.18 12.14 -6.15
N LEU A 235 16.88 11.09 -5.69
CA LEU A 235 16.56 9.70 -6.00
C LEU A 235 15.13 9.33 -5.58
N CYS A 236 14.68 9.86 -4.44
CA CYS A 236 13.35 9.58 -3.88
C CYS A 236 12.21 10.42 -4.50
N LEU A 237 12.50 11.37 -5.41
CA LEU A 237 11.48 12.22 -6.02
C LEU A 237 10.31 11.45 -6.66
N PRO A 238 10.52 10.34 -7.39
CA PRO A 238 9.42 9.57 -7.97
C PRO A 238 8.48 8.95 -6.94
N LEU A 239 8.94 8.72 -5.71
CA LEU A 239 8.11 8.17 -4.63
C LEU A 239 7.17 9.22 -4.05
N VAL A 240 7.64 10.46 -3.96
CA VAL A 240 6.91 11.56 -3.33
C VAL A 240 6.20 12.48 -4.32
N THR A 241 6.50 12.36 -5.62
CA THR A 241 5.89 13.15 -6.69
C THR A 241 5.35 12.27 -7.82
N SER A 242 4.26 12.70 -8.45
CA SER A 242 3.59 11.93 -9.51
C SER A 242 4.38 11.81 -10.82
N ASN A 243 5.44 12.60 -10.99
CA ASN A 243 6.15 12.79 -12.25
C ASN A 243 7.67 12.98 -12.06
N GLY A 244 8.21 12.69 -10.88
CA GLY A 244 9.62 12.89 -10.54
C GLY A 244 10.08 14.35 -10.45
N ARG A 245 9.19 15.35 -10.60
CA ARG A 245 9.59 16.77 -10.60
C ARG A 245 9.55 17.38 -9.19
N SER A 246 10.63 18.07 -8.80
CA SER A 246 10.74 18.77 -7.51
C SER A 246 9.57 19.73 -7.24
N SER A 247 9.00 20.37 -8.27
CA SER A 247 7.86 21.31 -8.13
C SER A 247 6.64 20.76 -7.39
N ARG A 248 6.46 19.43 -7.33
CA ARG A 248 5.35 18.78 -6.62
C ARG A 248 5.69 18.37 -5.19
N VAL A 249 6.93 18.55 -4.74
CA VAL A 249 7.40 18.21 -3.39
C VAL A 249 6.73 19.07 -2.32
N ASN A 250 6.24 20.28 -2.63
CA ASN A 250 5.58 21.10 -1.62
C ASN A 250 4.18 20.59 -1.22
N ARG A 251 3.69 19.50 -1.80
CA ARG A 251 2.43 18.85 -1.43
C ARG A 251 2.61 17.96 -0.20
N VAL A 252 1.50 17.53 0.40
CA VAL A 252 1.49 16.67 1.61
C VAL A 252 2.45 15.47 1.49
N LYS A 253 2.43 14.77 0.35
CA LYS A 253 3.29 13.59 0.10
C LYS A 253 4.79 13.91 0.09
N GLY A 254 5.18 15.14 -0.24
CA GLY A 254 6.59 15.52 -0.20
C GLY A 254 7.18 15.58 1.21
N ASN A 255 6.35 15.66 2.25
CA ASN A 255 6.82 15.55 3.64
C ASN A 255 7.43 14.17 3.94
N ASP A 256 7.15 13.14 3.12
CA ASP A 256 7.76 11.81 3.25
C ASP A 256 9.27 11.82 2.99
N LEU A 257 9.83 12.86 2.36
CA LEU A 257 11.29 13.03 2.26
C LEU A 257 11.97 13.07 3.64
N SER A 258 11.29 13.59 4.67
CA SER A 258 11.82 13.55 6.04
C SER A 258 12.13 12.13 6.51
N PHE A 259 11.31 11.16 6.10
CA PHE A 259 11.49 9.76 6.40
C PHE A 259 12.53 9.12 5.46
N LEU A 260 12.47 9.42 4.15
CA LEU A 260 13.31 8.77 3.13
C LEU A 260 14.77 9.22 3.14
N CYS A 261 15.04 10.51 3.34
CA CYS A 261 16.39 11.08 3.29
C CYS A 261 16.79 11.83 4.57
N GLY A 262 15.97 11.73 5.62
CA GLY A 262 16.24 12.34 6.93
C GLY A 262 16.03 13.86 6.98
N TYR A 263 15.46 14.48 5.94
CA TYR A 263 15.17 15.91 5.93
C TYR A 263 13.99 16.25 5.01
N ASN A 264 13.13 17.18 5.44
CA ASN A 264 11.95 17.61 4.67
C ASN A 264 12.31 18.71 3.67
N TYR A 265 13.02 18.35 2.60
CA TYR A 265 13.37 19.31 1.56
C TYR A 265 12.13 19.87 0.85
N LYS A 266 12.20 21.15 0.48
CA LYS A 266 11.19 21.82 -0.34
C LYS A 266 11.70 22.04 -1.76
N ASP A 267 10.77 22.30 -2.68
CA ASP A 267 11.08 22.47 -4.10
C ASP A 267 12.20 23.50 -4.34
N ALA A 268 12.11 24.67 -3.69
CA ALA A 268 13.10 25.73 -3.86
C ALA A 268 14.53 25.28 -3.51
N SER A 269 14.70 24.49 -2.45
CA SER A 269 16.00 23.97 -2.02
C SER A 269 16.56 22.95 -3.02
N LEU A 270 15.73 21.99 -3.45
CA LEU A 270 16.14 20.96 -4.43
C LEU A 270 16.45 21.58 -5.79
N ASN A 271 15.63 22.53 -6.24
CA ASN A 271 15.82 23.23 -7.50
C ASN A 271 17.10 24.09 -7.46
N LYS A 272 17.36 24.80 -6.35
CA LYS A 272 18.62 25.55 -6.17
C LYS A 272 19.84 24.62 -6.26
N TYR A 273 19.80 23.48 -5.57
CA TYR A 273 20.86 22.47 -5.62
C TYR A 273 21.11 21.96 -7.06
N ILE A 274 20.07 21.56 -7.79
CA ILE A 274 20.19 21.12 -9.19
C ILE A 274 20.76 22.23 -10.10
N GLN A 275 20.34 23.48 -9.88
CA GLN A 275 20.85 24.62 -10.65
C GLN A 275 22.33 24.89 -10.40
N GLU A 276 22.82 24.71 -9.17
CA GLU A 276 24.24 24.86 -8.84
C GLU A 276 25.08 23.73 -9.47
N LEU A 277 24.60 22.49 -9.43
CA LEU A 277 25.26 21.36 -10.12
C LEU A 277 25.46 21.60 -11.62
N LYS A 278 24.49 22.26 -12.26
CA LYS A 278 24.58 22.68 -13.67
C LYS A 278 25.76 23.62 -13.90
N TYR A 279 26.00 24.60 -13.02
CA TYR A 279 27.12 25.53 -13.16
C TYR A 279 28.46 24.89 -12.78
N LEU A 280 28.46 23.82 -11.98
CA LEU A 280 29.66 23.02 -11.73
C LEU A 280 30.09 22.14 -12.91
N LYS A 281 29.26 22.02 -13.97
CA LYS A 281 29.50 21.11 -15.12
C LYS A 281 29.82 19.68 -14.68
N VAL A 282 29.15 19.20 -13.64
CA VAL A 282 29.44 17.88 -13.06
C VAL A 282 28.89 16.71 -13.91
N SER A 283 28.11 17.00 -14.95
CA SER A 283 27.44 15.99 -15.80
C SER A 283 28.41 14.95 -16.33
N ASP A 284 29.51 15.37 -16.92
CA ASP A 284 30.41 14.47 -17.66
C ASP A 284 31.14 13.54 -16.68
N ARG A 285 31.54 14.09 -15.54
CA ARG A 285 32.14 13.31 -14.44
C ARG A 285 31.14 12.33 -13.85
N LEU A 286 29.90 12.74 -13.62
CA LEU A 286 28.86 11.82 -13.12
C LEU A 286 28.59 10.70 -14.11
N ILE A 287 28.40 11.01 -15.41
CA ILE A 287 28.16 10.01 -16.45
C ILE A 287 29.29 8.99 -16.48
N ALA A 288 30.55 9.45 -16.51
CA ALA A 288 31.71 8.54 -16.52
C ALA A 288 31.80 7.71 -15.23
N ALA A 289 31.57 8.32 -14.07
CA ALA A 289 31.62 7.66 -12.77
C ALA A 289 30.52 6.60 -12.64
N THR A 290 29.26 6.93 -12.98
CA THR A 290 28.13 6.00 -12.88
C THR A 290 28.24 4.87 -13.88
N ALA A 291 28.66 5.14 -15.12
CA ALA A 291 28.88 4.10 -16.12
C ALA A 291 29.95 3.10 -15.64
N LYS A 292 31.10 3.60 -15.18
CA LYS A 292 32.17 2.74 -14.62
C LYS A 292 31.70 1.95 -13.40
N PHE A 293 30.90 2.58 -12.54
CA PHE A 293 30.33 1.93 -11.37
C PHE A 293 29.44 0.74 -11.76
N TRP A 294 28.46 0.95 -12.64
CA TRP A 294 27.54 -0.13 -13.03
C TRP A 294 28.26 -1.24 -13.79
N MET A 295 29.21 -0.92 -14.67
CA MET A 295 30.04 -1.93 -15.34
C MET A 295 30.77 -2.83 -14.33
N ASN A 296 31.36 -2.23 -13.29
CA ASN A 296 32.06 -3.00 -12.25
C ASN A 296 31.10 -3.78 -11.35
N PHE A 297 29.95 -3.18 -11.01
CA PHE A 297 28.91 -3.81 -10.20
C PHE A 297 28.43 -5.09 -10.88
N TRP A 298 28.01 -5.01 -12.15
CA TRP A 298 27.51 -6.17 -12.89
C TRP A 298 28.58 -7.23 -13.16
N ARG A 299 29.84 -6.82 -13.37
CA ARG A 299 30.97 -7.75 -13.50
C ARG A 299 31.23 -8.53 -12.22
N ASN A 300 31.06 -7.92 -11.05
CA ASN A 300 31.29 -8.60 -9.78
C ASN A 300 30.12 -9.52 -9.39
N GLU A 301 28.90 -9.18 -9.81
CA GLU A 301 27.69 -9.99 -9.56
C GLU A 301 27.51 -11.15 -10.55
N SER A 302 28.21 -11.13 -11.69
CA SER A 302 28.14 -12.19 -12.70
C SER A 302 29.38 -13.10 -12.62
N GLU A 303 29.19 -14.41 -12.45
CA GLU A 303 30.30 -15.39 -12.47
C GLU A 303 30.94 -15.52 -13.86
N ASP A 304 30.16 -15.27 -14.93
CA ASP A 304 30.64 -15.28 -16.30
C ASP A 304 31.26 -13.94 -16.70
N GLU A 305 32.43 -13.97 -17.35
CA GLU A 305 33.00 -12.79 -18.02
C GLU A 305 31.95 -12.15 -18.93
N THR A 306 31.44 -11.00 -18.52
CA THR A 306 30.68 -10.11 -19.38
C THR A 306 31.64 -9.52 -20.41
N TYR A 307 31.85 -10.25 -21.50
CA TYR A 307 32.41 -9.67 -22.71
C TYR A 307 31.43 -8.59 -23.19
N PHE A 308 31.75 -7.32 -22.91
CA PHE A 308 30.97 -6.16 -23.35
C PHE A 308 31.05 -6.04 -24.87
N VAL A 309 30.10 -6.64 -25.60
CA VAL A 309 30.13 -6.64 -27.08
C VAL A 309 29.49 -5.38 -27.68
N CYS A 310 28.43 -4.82 -27.08
CA CYS A 310 27.87 -3.53 -27.48
C CYS A 310 27.04 -2.85 -26.37
N TYR A 311 26.84 -1.54 -26.49
CA TYR A 311 25.82 -0.80 -25.74
C TYR A 311 24.57 -0.65 -26.60
N TYR A 312 23.42 -1.05 -26.05
CA TYR A 312 22.12 -0.80 -26.68
C TYR A 312 21.49 0.45 -26.08
N ILE A 313 21.11 1.41 -26.93
CA ILE A 313 20.38 2.60 -26.54
C ILE A 313 18.92 2.43 -26.97
N ASP A 314 18.05 2.16 -26.00
CA ASP A 314 16.61 2.02 -26.23
C ASP A 314 15.87 3.32 -25.91
N GLY A 315 15.36 3.99 -26.93
CA GLY A 315 14.45 5.12 -26.77
C GLY A 315 13.00 4.67 -26.80
N ASN A 316 12.31 4.69 -25.66
CA ASN A 316 10.91 4.28 -25.57
C ASN A 316 9.98 5.46 -25.23
N THR A 317 8.92 5.62 -26.01
CA THR A 317 7.82 6.54 -25.74
C THR A 317 6.62 5.78 -25.16
N LYS A 318 6.54 5.71 -23.84
CA LYS A 318 5.49 4.97 -23.13
C LYS A 318 4.23 5.81 -22.96
N ALA A 319 3.10 5.29 -23.42
CA ALA A 319 1.79 5.93 -23.23
C ALA A 319 1.47 6.07 -21.73
N LEU A 320 1.00 7.26 -21.35
CA LEU A 320 0.62 7.55 -19.97
C LEU A 320 -0.87 7.92 -19.91
N TRP A 321 -1.66 7.01 -19.35
CA TRP A 321 -3.09 7.17 -19.18
C TRP A 321 -3.38 7.92 -17.88
N SER A 322 -3.30 9.24 -17.94
CA SER A 322 -3.62 10.12 -16.80
C SER A 322 -4.46 11.31 -17.23
N SER A 323 -5.38 11.70 -16.36
CA SER A 323 -6.13 12.96 -16.44
C SER A 323 -5.25 14.19 -16.11
N ASN A 324 -4.06 13.98 -15.55
CA ASN A 324 -3.12 15.05 -15.27
C ASN A 324 -2.44 15.55 -16.54
N ARG A 325 -2.21 16.88 -16.62
CA ARG A 325 -1.35 17.46 -17.66
C ARG A 325 0.06 16.90 -17.56
N CYS A 326 0.52 16.28 -18.64
CA CYS A 326 1.88 15.78 -18.81
C CYS A 326 2.33 16.06 -20.26
N TYR A 327 3.60 15.78 -20.53
CA TYR A 327 4.18 15.90 -21.87
C TYR A 327 3.41 15.02 -22.87
N LYS A 328 3.24 15.52 -24.09
CA LYS A 328 2.57 14.81 -25.18
C LYS A 328 3.56 14.60 -26.31
N GLY A 329 3.68 13.34 -26.74
CA GLY A 329 4.54 12.92 -27.84
C GLY A 329 3.81 11.90 -28.70
N ARG A 330 4.40 11.56 -29.86
CA ARG A 330 3.87 10.54 -30.75
C ARG A 330 4.18 9.16 -30.17
N VAL A 331 3.16 8.46 -29.67
CA VAL A 331 3.32 7.08 -29.19
C VAL A 331 3.25 6.15 -30.40
N THR A 332 4.41 5.63 -30.83
CA THR A 332 4.56 4.84 -32.07
C THR A 332 3.63 3.63 -32.10
N MET A 333 3.51 2.91 -30.98
CA MET A 333 2.63 1.74 -30.84
C MET A 333 1.14 2.06 -31.09
N LEU A 334 0.70 3.30 -30.82
CA LEU A 334 -0.70 3.72 -30.97
C LEU A 334 -0.91 4.67 -32.15
N GLY A 335 0.16 5.04 -32.87
CA GLY A 335 0.12 5.95 -34.02
C GLY A 335 -0.40 7.36 -33.74
N ARG A 336 -0.49 7.79 -32.47
CA ARG A 336 -1.15 9.04 -32.08
C ARG A 336 -0.34 9.88 -31.09
N VAL A 337 -0.56 11.20 -31.12
CA VAL A 337 0.00 12.12 -30.13
C VAL A 337 -0.84 12.07 -28.86
N MET A 338 -0.24 11.66 -27.76
CA MET A 338 -0.93 11.58 -26.47
C MET A 338 0.04 11.78 -25.31
N ASN A 339 -0.50 11.88 -24.11
CA ASN A 339 0.27 11.92 -22.87
C ASN A 339 1.25 10.74 -22.82
N CYS A 340 2.55 11.01 -22.66
CA CYS A 340 3.57 9.98 -22.66
C CYS A 340 4.79 10.35 -21.79
N LEU A 341 5.61 9.34 -21.51
CA LEU A 341 6.96 9.48 -20.99
C LEU A 341 7.94 9.00 -22.05
N GLU A 342 8.92 9.83 -22.35
CA GLU A 342 10.08 9.45 -23.16
C GLU A 342 11.19 9.03 -22.20
N ASN A 343 11.66 7.81 -22.38
CA ASN A 343 12.77 7.25 -21.62
C ASN A 343 13.84 6.81 -22.60
N VAL A 344 15.09 7.01 -22.24
CA VAL A 344 16.24 6.41 -22.93
C VAL A 344 16.91 5.51 -21.92
N PHE A 345 17.07 4.24 -22.27
CA PHE A 345 17.83 3.29 -21.47
C PHE A 345 19.10 2.90 -22.22
N ILE A 346 20.19 2.78 -21.47
CA ILE A 346 21.45 2.26 -21.99
C ILE A 346 21.70 0.94 -21.27
N HIS A 347 21.87 -0.13 -22.04
CA HIS A 347 22.09 -1.47 -21.49
C HIS A 347 23.32 -2.14 -22.10
N ASP A 348 23.91 -3.06 -21.34
CA ASP A 348 24.91 -3.99 -21.86
C ASP A 348 24.26 -5.12 -22.70
N GLY A 349 25.09 -5.99 -23.29
CA GLY A 349 24.62 -7.13 -24.09
C GLY A 349 23.80 -8.18 -23.32
N LYS A 350 23.81 -8.17 -21.98
CA LYS A 350 22.98 -9.02 -21.13
C LYS A 350 21.69 -8.31 -20.66
N GLY A 351 21.48 -7.05 -21.06
CA GLY A 351 20.31 -6.25 -20.67
C GLY A 351 20.46 -5.54 -19.32
N HIS A 352 21.65 -5.52 -18.72
CA HIS A 352 21.87 -4.79 -17.48
C HIS A 352 21.90 -3.27 -17.73
N PRO A 353 21.20 -2.46 -16.95
CA PRO A 353 21.20 -1.00 -17.10
C PRO A 353 22.53 -0.36 -16.66
N LEU A 354 22.89 0.72 -17.36
CA LEU A 354 24.05 1.60 -17.08
C LEU A 354 23.63 2.97 -16.57
#